data_AF-A0A4Q1UP63-F1
#
_entry.id   AF-A0A4Q1UP63-F1
#
_cell.length_a   1.000
_cell.length_b   1.000
_cell.length_c   1.000
_cell.angle_alpha   90.00
_cell.angle_beta   90.00
_cell.angle_gamma   90.00
#
_symmetry.space_group_name_H-M   'P 1'
#
loop_
_entity.id
_entity.type
_entity.pdbx_description
1 polymer ?
#
loop_
_entity_poly.entity_id
_entity_poly.type
_entity_poly.pdbx_seq_one_letter_code
_entity_poly.pdbx_strand_id
1 'polypeptide(L)'
;MTIDQRTNVRIWKTIVLCAVCLIVGCLAFDRAEACAVAGSQRGVLFDHIPEEVDAPVIVEVTIVGREADISSPDRTPLALMNARVERVVKGTLDSDALKVVTYLGTCTRIGAGHGFVAGTLDHDARLGLKLIAIQRSYEMLIRGR
;
A
#
# COMPACT_ATOMS: atom_id res chain seq x y z
N MET A 1 -55.43 30.74 -35.58
CA MET A 1 -54.86 29.67 -34.73
C MET A 1 -53.37 29.61 -35.04
N THR A 2 -52.57 30.38 -34.32
CA THR A 2 -51.15 30.62 -34.63
C THR A 2 -50.33 29.93 -33.56
N ILE A 3 -49.69 28.83 -33.92
CA ILE A 3 -48.83 28.05 -33.03
C ILE A 3 -47.53 28.85 -32.83
N ASP A 4 -47.31 29.29 -31.60
CA ASP A 4 -46.15 30.06 -31.16
C ASP A 4 -44.86 29.24 -31.28
N GLN A 5 -44.06 29.51 -32.30
CA GLN A 5 -42.76 28.88 -32.58
C GLN A 5 -41.64 29.27 -31.59
N ARG A 6 -41.92 30.15 -30.61
CA ARG A 6 -40.91 30.76 -29.73
C ARG A 6 -40.52 29.88 -28.53
N THR A 7 -41.39 28.95 -28.15
CA THR A 7 -41.18 28.02 -27.03
C THR A 7 -40.21 26.88 -27.36
N ASN A 8 -40.15 26.45 -28.63
CA ASN A 8 -39.31 25.32 -29.05
C ASN A 8 -37.79 25.61 -29.00
N VAL A 9 -37.39 26.85 -29.30
CA VAL A 9 -35.95 27.23 -29.38
C VAL A 9 -35.30 27.35 -27.99
N ARG A 10 -36.06 27.74 -26.95
CA ARG A 10 -35.55 27.84 -25.58
C ARG A 10 -35.34 26.48 -24.93
N ILE A 11 -36.25 25.54 -25.18
CA ILE A 11 -36.20 24.17 -24.65
C ILE A 11 -35.01 23.41 -25.24
N TRP A 12 -34.71 23.59 -26.53
CA TRP A 12 -33.57 22.93 -27.16
C TRP A 12 -32.22 23.38 -26.57
N LYS A 13 -32.07 24.67 -26.26
CA LYS A 13 -30.84 25.22 -25.64
C LYS A 13 -30.62 24.71 -24.22
N THR A 14 -31.68 24.49 -23.44
CA THR A 14 -31.57 23.98 -22.06
C THR A 14 -31.19 22.50 -22.02
N ILE A 15 -31.73 21.70 -22.95
CA ILE A 15 -31.40 20.27 -23.06
C ILE A 15 -29.94 20.07 -23.48
N VAL A 16 -29.44 20.89 -24.43
CA VAL A 16 -28.04 20.81 -24.89
C VAL A 16 -27.06 21.23 -23.80
N LEU A 17 -27.35 22.27 -23.01
CA LEU A 17 -26.47 22.66 -21.89
C LEU A 17 -26.40 21.61 -20.78
N CYS A 18 -27.52 20.95 -20.44
CA CYS A 18 -27.53 19.86 -19.46
C CYS A 18 -26.76 18.62 -19.94
N ALA A 19 -26.85 18.28 -21.23
CA ALA A 19 -26.10 17.16 -21.80
C ALA A 19 -24.58 17.41 -21.79
N VAL A 20 -24.13 18.64 -22.06
CA VAL A 20 -22.71 19.01 -22.03
C VAL A 20 -22.15 18.98 -20.59
N CYS A 21 -22.92 19.37 -19.58
CA CYS A 21 -22.49 19.27 -18.17
C CYS A 21 -22.31 17.82 -17.70
N LEU A 22 -23.15 16.89 -18.15
CA LEU A 22 -23.02 15.47 -17.78
C LEU A 22 -21.77 14.82 -18.40
N ILE A 23 -21.37 15.23 -19.62
CA ILE A 23 -20.18 14.69 -20.29
C ILE A 23 -18.88 15.23 -19.65
N VAL A 24 -18.87 16.48 -19.18
CA VAL A 24 -17.70 17.06 -18.48
C VAL A 24 -17.58 16.55 -17.03
N GLY A 25 -18.70 16.24 -16.37
CA GLY A 25 -18.70 15.69 -15.00
C GLY A 25 -18.18 14.25 -14.89
N CYS A 26 -18.36 13.42 -15.93
CA CYS A 26 -17.90 12.04 -15.93
C CYS A 26 -16.37 11.88 -16.08
N LEU A 27 -15.65 12.93 -16.50
CA LEU A 27 -14.19 12.90 -16.63
C LEU A 27 -13.44 13.27 -15.32
N ALA A 28 -14.18 13.64 -14.26
CA ALA A 28 -13.57 14.06 -12.98
C ALA A 28 -13.52 12.95 -11.91
N PHE A 29 -14.03 11.75 -12.20
CA PHE A 29 -14.06 10.63 -11.25
C PHE A 29 -13.30 9.38 -11.74
N ASP A 30 -12.20 9.57 -12.46
CA ASP A 30 -11.18 8.50 -12.64
C ASP A 30 -10.20 8.48 -11.45
N ARG A 31 -10.72 8.47 -10.22
CA ARG A 31 -9.95 7.87 -9.12
C ARG A 31 -10.30 6.39 -9.08
N ALA A 32 -9.95 5.71 -10.17
CA ALA A 32 -9.97 4.27 -10.27
C ALA A 32 -9.24 3.71 -9.05
N GLU A 33 -9.93 2.87 -8.27
CA GLU A 33 -9.33 2.12 -7.18
C GLU A 33 -8.38 1.05 -7.77
N ALA A 34 -7.22 1.48 -8.26
CA ALA A 34 -6.22 0.60 -8.87
C ALA A 34 -5.69 -0.47 -7.88
N CYS A 35 -5.98 -0.30 -6.58
CA CYS A 35 -5.58 -1.20 -5.51
C CYS A 35 -6.75 -1.97 -4.86
N ALA A 36 -7.94 -1.97 -5.46
CA ALA A 36 -9.10 -2.67 -4.90
C ALA A 36 -8.97 -4.20 -4.93
N VAL A 37 -8.15 -4.74 -5.83
CA VAL A 37 -7.94 -6.18 -5.98
C VAL A 37 -6.85 -6.63 -5.00
N ALA A 38 -7.11 -7.69 -4.23
CA ALA A 38 -6.15 -8.24 -3.25
C ALA A 38 -4.77 -8.53 -3.88
N GLY A 39 -4.73 -9.05 -5.11
CA GLY A 39 -3.47 -9.28 -5.84
C GLY A 39 -2.64 -8.03 -6.13
N SER A 40 -3.24 -6.83 -6.19
CA SER A 40 -2.50 -5.58 -6.44
C SER A 40 -2.00 -4.91 -5.16
N GLN A 41 -2.56 -5.26 -4.00
CA GLN A 41 -2.07 -4.79 -2.71
C GLN A 41 -0.78 -5.51 -2.37
N ARG A 42 0.25 -4.77 -1.94
CA ARG A 42 1.50 -5.34 -1.44
C ARG A 42 1.69 -5.06 0.03
N GLY A 43 2.19 -6.06 0.76
CA GLY A 43 2.49 -5.94 2.18
C GLY A 43 3.76 -6.71 2.55
N VAL A 44 4.13 -6.59 3.82
CA VAL A 44 5.38 -7.15 4.38
C VAL A 44 5.16 -8.10 5.54
N LEU A 45 3.93 -8.17 6.06
CA LEU A 45 3.54 -9.01 7.19
C LEU A 45 2.80 -10.23 6.64
N PHE A 46 3.40 -11.41 6.84
CA PHE A 46 2.86 -12.70 6.42
C PHE A 46 2.16 -13.37 7.60
N ASP A 47 1.04 -14.05 7.36
CA ASP A 47 0.32 -14.77 8.44
C ASP A 47 1.04 -16.08 8.84
N HIS A 48 1.85 -16.63 7.93
CA HIS A 48 2.58 -17.88 8.12
C HIS A 48 4.04 -17.70 7.66
N ILE A 49 4.90 -18.67 8.00
CA ILE A 49 6.31 -18.66 7.56
C ILE A 49 6.34 -18.71 6.03
N PRO A 50 6.97 -17.74 5.35
CA PRO A 50 6.96 -17.68 3.89
C PRO A 50 7.95 -18.69 3.30
N GLU A 51 7.47 -19.86 2.88
CA GLU A 51 8.30 -20.95 2.31
C GLU A 51 8.89 -20.60 0.93
N GLU A 52 8.21 -19.74 0.17
CA GLU A 52 8.59 -19.35 -1.19
C GLU A 52 9.44 -18.06 -1.25
N VAL A 53 9.84 -17.51 -0.10
CA VAL A 53 10.62 -16.27 -0.03
C VAL A 53 12.07 -16.58 0.31
N ASP A 54 12.94 -16.38 -0.68
CA ASP A 54 14.39 -16.38 -0.45
C ASP A 54 14.83 -15.09 0.24
N ALA A 55 14.72 -15.09 1.57
CA ALA A 55 15.23 -14.04 2.42
C ALA A 55 16.36 -14.58 3.33
N PRO A 56 17.42 -13.78 3.57
CA PRO A 56 18.46 -14.15 4.52
C PRO A 56 17.95 -14.16 5.97
N VAL A 57 16.97 -13.32 6.29
CA VAL A 57 16.37 -13.24 7.64
C VAL A 57 14.85 -13.33 7.57
N ILE A 58 14.28 -14.17 8.43
CA ILE A 58 12.83 -14.32 8.65
C ILE A 58 12.58 -14.28 10.14
N VAL A 59 11.72 -13.37 10.57
CA VAL A 59 11.38 -13.13 11.98
C VAL A 59 9.89 -13.07 12.17
N GLU A 60 9.40 -13.65 13.26
CA GLU A 60 8.06 -13.40 13.79
C GLU A 60 8.11 -12.13 14.64
N VAL A 61 7.21 -11.19 14.34
CA VAL A 61 7.20 -9.87 14.94
C VAL A 61 5.80 -9.39 15.26
N THR A 62 5.72 -8.50 16.24
CA THR A 62 4.56 -7.64 16.46
C THR A 62 4.92 -6.20 16.08
N ILE A 63 4.24 -5.64 15.09
CA ILE A 63 4.36 -4.22 14.75
C ILE A 63 3.68 -3.38 15.83
N VAL A 64 4.48 -2.66 16.61
CA VAL A 64 4.02 -1.86 17.76
C VAL A 64 3.71 -0.42 17.39
N GLY A 65 4.21 0.07 16.26
CA GLY A 65 3.94 1.44 15.82
C GLY A 65 4.55 1.77 14.46
N ARG A 66 4.08 2.88 13.88
CA ARG A 66 4.61 3.44 12.63
C ARG A 66 5.26 4.78 12.90
N GLU A 67 6.43 5.00 12.33
CA GLU A 67 7.14 6.28 12.40
C GLU A 67 6.88 7.11 11.14
N ALA A 68 7.36 8.35 11.15
CA ALA A 68 7.30 9.20 9.98
C ALA A 68 8.03 8.53 8.80
N ASP A 69 7.42 8.60 7.62
CA ASP A 69 8.02 8.06 6.41
C ASP A 69 9.35 8.77 6.14
N ILE A 70 10.34 7.99 5.71
CA ILE A 70 11.68 8.47 5.39
C ILE A 70 11.93 8.36 3.90
N SER A 71 12.97 9.03 3.40
CA SER A 71 13.40 8.91 2.01
C SER A 71 14.67 8.08 1.92
N SER A 72 14.66 7.11 1.03
CA SER A 72 15.89 6.46 0.55
C SER A 72 16.85 7.49 -0.08
N PRO A 73 18.16 7.23 -0.20
CA PRO A 73 19.09 8.10 -0.95
C PRO A 73 18.58 8.47 -2.35
N ASP A 74 17.87 7.56 -3.01
CA ASP A 74 17.27 7.76 -4.33
C ASP A 74 15.91 8.50 -4.29
N ARG A 75 15.57 9.13 -3.16
CA ARG A 75 14.30 9.84 -2.90
C ARG A 75 13.04 8.99 -3.01
N THR A 76 13.19 7.67 -3.01
CA THR A 76 12.05 6.76 -2.94
C THR A 76 11.47 6.78 -1.52
N PRO A 77 10.17 7.01 -1.34
CA PRO A 77 9.56 7.03 -0.01
C PRO A 77 9.59 5.63 0.61
N LEU A 78 9.91 5.58 1.90
CA LEU A 78 10.02 4.37 2.70
C LEU A 78 9.12 4.51 3.93
N ALA A 79 8.38 3.46 4.23
CA ALA A 79 7.70 3.35 5.50
C ALA A 79 8.63 2.72 6.54
N LEU A 80 8.57 3.27 7.74
CA LEU A 80 9.35 2.85 8.90
C LEU A 80 8.40 2.39 10.01
N MET A 81 8.57 1.15 10.47
CA MET A 81 7.73 0.53 11.49
C MET A 81 8.59 0.04 12.64
N ASN A 82 8.11 0.26 13.86
CA ASN A 82 8.69 -0.31 15.07
C ASN A 82 8.11 -1.70 15.26
N ALA A 83 9.00 -2.69 15.40
CA ALA A 83 8.61 -4.07 15.58
C ALA A 83 9.30 -4.66 16.82
N ARG A 84 8.53 -5.39 17.63
CA ARG A 84 9.06 -6.29 18.65
C ARG A 84 9.24 -7.66 18.01
N VAL A 85 10.39 -8.28 18.21
CA VAL A 85 10.70 -9.63 17.75
C VAL A 85 10.20 -10.63 18.78
N GLU A 86 9.35 -11.54 18.32
CA GLU A 86 8.84 -12.63 19.15
C GLU A 86 9.74 -13.87 18.99
N ARG A 87 10.17 -14.16 17.75
CA ARG A 87 11.03 -15.30 17.44
C ARG A 87 11.79 -15.09 16.13
N VAL A 88 13.04 -15.55 16.07
CA VAL A 88 13.80 -15.65 14.81
C VAL A 88 13.54 -17.03 14.18
N VAL A 89 13.06 -17.05 12.94
CA VAL A 89 12.78 -18.28 12.19
C VAL A 89 13.97 -18.68 11.33
N LYS A 90 14.62 -17.69 10.70
CA LYS A 90 15.80 -17.87 9.85
C LYS A 90 16.75 -16.69 10.01
N GLY A 91 18.05 -16.96 10.01
CA GLY A 91 19.11 -15.96 10.17
C GLY A 91 19.48 -15.72 11.64
N THR A 92 20.26 -14.67 11.89
CA THR A 92 20.68 -14.25 13.24
C THR A 92 20.27 -12.81 13.52
N LEU A 93 19.76 -12.57 14.72
CA LEU A 93 19.34 -11.26 15.18
C LEU A 93 19.60 -11.17 16.69
N ASP A 94 20.41 -10.19 17.10
CA ASP A 94 20.81 -10.02 18.51
C ASP A 94 19.95 -8.99 19.25
N SER A 95 18.73 -8.72 18.76
CA SER A 95 17.84 -7.68 19.29
C SER A 95 16.41 -8.18 19.37
N ASP A 96 15.72 -7.81 20.46
CA ASP A 96 14.29 -8.06 20.69
C ASP A 96 13.40 -6.98 20.04
N ALA A 97 14.01 -5.92 19.52
CA ALA A 97 13.35 -4.86 18.77
C ALA A 97 14.11 -4.53 17.49
N LEU A 98 13.38 -4.21 16.42
CA LEU A 98 13.97 -3.78 15.17
C LEU A 98 13.07 -2.80 14.42
N LYS A 99 13.68 -2.05 13.50
CA LYS A 99 12.96 -1.23 12.54
C LYS A 99 12.63 -2.03 11.29
N VAL A 100 11.36 -2.25 10.98
CA VAL A 100 10.98 -2.79 9.66
C VAL A 100 10.88 -1.64 8.69
N VAL A 101 11.56 -1.75 7.55
CA VAL A 101 11.58 -0.75 6.49
C VAL A 101 11.03 -1.34 5.22
N THR A 102 10.16 -0.62 4.52
CA THR A 102 9.67 -1.06 3.21
C THR A 102 9.38 0.10 2.27
N TYR A 103 9.52 -0.14 0.97
CA TYR A 103 9.24 0.87 -0.06
C TYR A 103 7.75 1.20 -0.14
N LEU A 104 7.42 2.49 -0.16
CA LEU A 104 6.05 2.95 -0.37
C LEU A 104 5.77 3.01 -1.88
N GLY A 105 4.87 2.16 -2.35
CA GLY A 105 4.28 2.21 -3.68
C GLY A 105 2.81 2.61 -3.63
N THR A 106 2.21 2.81 -4.81
CA THR A 106 0.80 3.20 -4.98
C THR A 106 -0.19 2.22 -4.36
N CYS A 107 0.18 0.94 -4.22
CA CYS A 107 -0.66 -0.10 -3.60
C CYS A 107 -0.01 -0.80 -2.40
N THR A 108 0.96 -0.16 -1.73
CA THR A 108 1.55 -0.73 -0.52
C THR A 108 0.60 -0.50 0.66
N ARG A 109 0.10 -1.58 1.27
CA ARG A 109 -0.62 -1.52 2.55
C ARG A 109 0.32 -1.86 3.69
N ILE A 110 0.33 -0.98 4.68
CA ILE A 110 1.10 -1.14 5.91
C ILE A 110 0.10 -1.32 7.05
N GLY A 111 0.08 -2.52 7.61
CA GLY A 111 -0.74 -2.87 8.75
C GLY A 111 0.07 -2.84 10.04
N ALA A 112 -0.62 -2.58 11.16
CA ALA A 112 -0.14 -2.97 12.47
C ALA A 112 -0.69 -4.38 12.79
N GLY A 113 0.09 -5.20 13.51
CA GLY A 113 -0.32 -6.56 13.83
C GLY A 113 0.85 -7.49 14.11
N HIS A 114 0.50 -8.75 14.33
CA HIS A 114 1.42 -9.86 14.54
C HIS A 114 1.57 -10.67 13.25
N GLY A 115 2.78 -11.12 12.94
CA GLY A 115 3.03 -12.00 11.81
C GLY A 115 4.52 -12.17 11.52
N PHE A 116 4.84 -12.74 10.38
CA PHE A 116 6.22 -12.95 9.94
C PHE A 116 6.66 -11.83 9.00
N VAL A 117 7.93 -11.44 9.07
CA VAL A 117 8.56 -10.51 8.14
C VAL A 117 9.83 -11.16 7.62
N ALA A 118 9.98 -11.15 6.29
CA ALA A 118 11.14 -11.67 5.59
C ALA A 118 11.90 -10.53 4.92
N GLY A 119 13.22 -10.51 5.04
CA GLY A 119 14.02 -9.43 4.49
C GLY A 119 15.52 -9.54 4.72
N THR A 120 16.20 -8.43 4.48
CA THR A 120 17.64 -8.30 4.68
C THR A 120 17.92 -7.33 5.82
N LEU A 121 18.83 -7.70 6.72
CA LEU A 121 19.30 -6.80 7.76
C LEU A 121 20.27 -5.78 7.19
N ASP A 122 20.09 -4.54 7.61
CA ASP A 122 21.00 -3.45 7.35
C ASP A 122 21.18 -2.65 8.65
N HIS A 123 22.30 -1.97 8.79
CA HIS A 123 22.60 -1.15 9.96
C HIS A 123 22.74 0.30 9.53
N ASP A 124 21.84 1.13 10.04
CA ASP A 124 21.81 2.55 9.75
C ASP A 124 22.31 3.34 10.95
N ALA A 125 23.27 4.25 10.74
CA ALA A 125 23.82 5.05 11.83
C ALA A 125 22.78 5.89 12.57
N ARG A 126 21.62 6.19 11.96
CA ARG A 126 20.54 7.00 12.55
C ARG A 126 19.41 6.14 13.10
N LEU A 127 19.10 5.01 12.45
CA LEU A 127 17.94 4.18 12.78
C LEU A 127 18.31 2.91 13.56
N GLY A 128 19.60 2.60 13.66
CA GLY A 128 20.09 1.35 14.22
C GLY A 128 19.84 0.16 13.30
N LEU A 129 19.54 -0.99 13.89
CA LEU A 129 19.26 -2.22 13.16
C LEU A 129 17.91 -2.15 12.45
N LYS A 130 17.93 -2.25 11.12
CA LYS A 130 16.74 -2.25 10.28
C LYS A 130 16.63 -3.54 9.46
N LEU A 131 15.41 -4.03 9.30
CA LEU A 131 15.05 -5.12 8.42
C LEU A 131 14.36 -4.54 7.18
N ILE A 132 15.05 -4.56 6.04
CA ILE A 132 14.47 -4.15 4.76
C ILE A 132 13.59 -5.29 4.28
N ALA A 133 12.28 -5.12 4.43
CA ALA A 133 11.30 -6.16 4.20
C ALA A 133 10.97 -6.34 2.72
N ILE A 134 10.93 -7.60 2.30
CA ILE A 134 10.50 -8.00 0.97
C ILE A 134 8.97 -7.85 0.89
N GLN A 135 8.50 -7.10 -0.11
CA GLN A 135 7.07 -6.97 -0.38
C GLN A 135 6.56 -8.12 -1.25
N ARG A 136 5.39 -8.63 -0.90
CA ARG A 136 4.62 -9.60 -1.69
C ARG A 136 3.20 -9.12 -1.88
N SER A 137 2.52 -9.64 -2.90
CA SER A 137 1.09 -9.39 -3.08
C SER A 137 0.31 -9.96 -1.90
N TYR A 138 -0.80 -9.33 -1.54
CA TYR A 138 -1.60 -9.70 -0.38
C TYR A 138 -2.13 -11.12 -0.47
N GLU A 139 -2.46 -11.58 -1.68
CA GLU A 139 -2.79 -13.00 -1.94
C GLU A 139 -1.70 -13.95 -1.45
N MET A 140 -0.43 -13.63 -1.64
CA MET A 140 0.68 -14.46 -1.15
C MET A 140 0.93 -14.32 0.35
N LEU A 141 0.47 -13.24 0.99
CA LEU A 141 0.55 -13.09 2.45
C LEU A 141 -0.44 -14.02 3.17
N ILE A 142 -1.56 -14.35 2.51
CA ILE A 142 -2.66 -15.17 3.07
C ILE A 142 -2.69 -16.63 2.55
N ARG A 143 -2.02 -16.97 1.44
CA ARG A 143 -2.13 -18.27 0.73
C ARG A 143 -1.43 -19.47 1.41
N GLY A 144 -1.09 -19.38 2.69
CA GLY A 144 -0.62 -20.52 3.48
C GLY A 144 -1.74 -21.42 4.02
N ARG A 145 -2.94 -21.43 3.41
CA ARG A 145 -4.10 -22.20 3.86
C ARG A 145 -4.35 -23.43 3.00
#